data_AF-A0A7C8FXS9-F1
#
_entry.id   AF-A0A7C8FXS9-F1
#
_cell.length_a   1.000
_cell.length_b   1.000
_cell.length_c   1.000
_cell.angle_alpha   90.00
_cell.angle_beta   90.00
_cell.angle_gamma   90.00
#
_symmetry.space_group_name_H-M   'P 1'
#
loop_
_entity.id
_entity.type
_entity.pdbx_description
1 polymer ?
#
loop_
_entity_poly.entity_id
_entity_poly.type
_entity_poly.pdbx_seq_one_letter_code
_entity_poly.pdbx_strand_id
1 'polypeptide(L)'
;MPNVRGFDVNGQTCLNKDDFAREVASNATVLEEFDRQKSIGQYPGRSLADTFATEIAANGDIYAWLHSRVQAADFSGLRIGDYMDVPVAAGSNVPAQTVRYLLAAVDPYYQCSDAAMPHHLAFVPAAPVLVSGSKATNTSYIMWNTTATNNGNATVKEPYLASHLHGWEINDYLPALPAALRNVLINHRSLCEQRYGSSALTEASGWGWADLGKVWSLSEMEVYGCAVWGSKGYSVGMDCHFPLFDSTASRIMGTRVTWWLRSVMGGSASSVCNVYGDGYASHYSATNGSVRPRPCFLIG
;
A
#
# COMPACT_ATOMS: atom_id res chain seq x y z
N MET A 1 26.55 -38.00 12.79
CA MET A 1 25.67 -39.19 12.74
C MET A 1 24.62 -38.94 11.67
N PRO A 2 24.32 -39.89 10.76
CA PRO A 2 23.27 -39.69 9.78
C PRO A 2 21.93 -39.54 10.50
N ASN A 3 21.05 -38.70 9.97
CA ASN A 3 19.74 -38.44 10.55
C ASN A 3 18.86 -39.70 10.38
N VAL A 4 18.86 -40.60 11.36
CA VAL A 4 18.10 -41.86 11.33
C VAL A 4 16.62 -41.53 11.51
N ARG A 5 15.84 -41.63 10.43
CA ARG A 5 14.40 -41.28 10.37
C ARG A 5 13.46 -42.34 10.97
N GLY A 6 13.99 -43.49 11.34
CA GLY A 6 13.25 -44.56 11.98
C GLY A 6 14.11 -45.79 12.25
N PHE A 7 13.59 -46.69 13.08
CA PHE A 7 14.19 -47.99 13.38
C PHE A 7 13.33 -49.09 12.77
N ASP A 8 13.96 -50.07 12.12
CA ASP A 8 13.26 -51.27 11.66
C ASP A 8 13.11 -52.24 12.84
N VAL A 9 11.87 -52.59 13.16
CA VAL A 9 11.53 -53.60 14.17
C VAL A 9 10.68 -54.67 13.50
N ASN A 10 11.26 -55.85 13.29
CA ASN A 10 10.59 -57.02 12.69
C ASN A 10 9.99 -56.76 11.28
N GLY A 11 10.66 -55.96 10.44
CA GLY A 11 10.20 -55.63 9.09
C GLY A 11 9.19 -54.49 9.05
N GLN A 12 8.97 -53.81 10.17
CA GLN A 12 8.09 -52.65 10.29
C GLN A 12 8.92 -51.42 10.67
N THR A 13 8.86 -50.37 9.84
CA THR A 13 9.57 -49.11 10.12
C THR A 13 8.84 -48.31 11.18
N CYS A 14 9.43 -48.20 12.36
CA CYS A 14 8.98 -47.32 13.43
C CYS A 14 9.63 -45.95 13.26
N LEU A 15 8.84 -44.92 12.91
CA LEU A 15 9.34 -43.55 12.74
C LEU A 15 9.81 -42.97 14.08
N ASN A 16 10.87 -42.17 14.05
CA ASN A 16 11.33 -41.43 15.23
C ASN A 16 10.35 -40.30 15.56
N LYS A 17 9.69 -40.37 16.73
CA LYS A 17 8.82 -39.29 17.26
C LYS A 17 9.55 -37.95 17.40
N ASP A 18 10.89 -38.00 17.43
CA ASP A 18 11.79 -36.85 17.49
C ASP A 18 11.76 -35.98 16.23
N ASP A 19 11.46 -36.52 15.03
CA ASP A 19 11.41 -35.71 13.80
C ASP A 19 10.26 -34.70 13.82
N PHE A 20 9.07 -35.14 14.21
CA PHE A 20 7.92 -34.25 14.40
C PHE A 20 8.17 -33.22 15.50
N ALA A 21 8.78 -33.64 16.62
CA ALA A 21 9.14 -32.71 17.70
C ALA A 21 10.15 -31.65 17.24
N ARG A 22 11.15 -32.04 16.43
CA ARG A 22 12.13 -31.11 15.84
C ARG A 22 11.50 -30.14 14.85
N GLU A 23 10.57 -30.61 14.02
CA GLU A 23 9.83 -29.74 13.10
C GLU A 23 8.99 -28.70 13.86
N VAL A 24 8.24 -29.14 14.88
CA VAL A 24 7.46 -28.24 15.74
C VAL A 24 8.36 -27.23 16.45
N ALA A 25 9.50 -27.67 17.01
CA ALA A 25 10.46 -26.79 17.66
C ALA A 25 11.08 -25.79 16.67
N SER A 26 11.43 -26.23 15.46
CA SER A 26 11.95 -25.34 14.40
C SER A 26 10.93 -24.28 14.01
N ASN A 27 9.65 -24.65 13.85
CA ASN A 27 8.57 -23.73 13.52
C ASN A 27 8.35 -22.71 14.64
N ALA A 28 8.39 -23.15 15.91
CA ALA A 28 8.29 -22.25 17.06
C ALA A 28 9.42 -21.21 17.07
N THR A 29 10.67 -21.63 16.89
CA THR A 29 11.83 -20.71 16.83
C THR A 29 11.69 -19.68 15.70
N VAL A 30 11.17 -20.08 14.53
CA VAL A 30 10.95 -19.16 13.41
C VAL A 30 9.85 -18.13 13.71
N LEU A 31 8.81 -18.52 14.45
CA LEU A 31 7.76 -17.60 14.92
C LEU A 31 8.29 -16.65 16.00
N GLU A 32 9.05 -17.16 16.97
CA GLU A 32 9.67 -16.35 18.03
C GLU A 32 10.64 -15.32 17.44
N GLU A 33 11.45 -15.69 16.45
CA GLU A 33 12.36 -14.74 15.80
C GLU A 33 11.59 -13.69 15.00
N PHE A 34 10.47 -14.05 14.38
CA PHE A 34 9.59 -13.06 13.73
C PHE A 34 9.00 -12.08 14.74
N ASP A 35 8.44 -12.57 15.85
CA ASP A 35 7.85 -11.73 16.90
C ASP A 35 8.90 -10.80 17.51
N ARG A 36 10.11 -11.32 17.76
CA ARG A 36 11.26 -10.51 18.18
C ARG A 36 11.57 -9.42 17.17
N GLN A 37 11.74 -9.75 15.89
CA GLN A 37 12.02 -8.77 14.84
C GLN A 37 10.92 -7.72 14.70
N LYS A 38 9.65 -8.12 14.76
CA LYS A 38 8.51 -7.21 14.66
C LYS A 38 8.44 -6.27 15.87
N SER A 39 8.63 -6.78 17.09
CA SER A 39 8.60 -5.96 18.32
C SER A 39 9.66 -4.88 18.38
N ILE A 40 10.80 -5.06 17.70
CA ILE A 40 11.88 -4.06 17.64
C ILE A 40 11.94 -3.30 16.31
N GLY A 41 10.94 -3.48 15.43
CA GLY A 41 10.89 -2.82 14.12
C GLY A 41 12.03 -3.18 13.17
N GLN A 42 12.60 -4.39 13.30
CA GLN A 42 13.70 -4.90 12.48
C GLN A 42 13.29 -6.01 11.52
N TYR A 43 11.99 -6.29 11.38
CA TYR A 43 11.52 -7.26 10.39
C TYR A 43 11.80 -6.74 8.98
N PRO A 44 12.70 -7.37 8.20
CA PRO A 44 13.11 -6.84 6.89
C PRO A 44 12.11 -7.15 5.78
N GLY A 45 11.07 -7.94 6.08
CA GLY A 45 10.22 -8.57 5.07
C GLY A 45 10.90 -9.75 4.40
N ARG A 46 10.11 -10.70 3.90
CA ARG A 46 10.57 -11.81 3.06
C ARG A 46 9.86 -11.77 1.71
N SER A 47 10.54 -12.31 0.70
CA SER A 47 9.99 -12.45 -0.64
C SER A 47 8.84 -13.46 -0.62
N LEU A 48 7.65 -13.03 -1.03
CA LEU A 48 6.50 -13.91 -1.21
C LEU A 48 6.79 -14.94 -2.30
N ALA A 49 7.49 -14.53 -3.37
CA ALA A 49 7.87 -15.41 -4.48
C ALA A 49 8.76 -16.57 -4.01
N ASP A 50 9.68 -16.33 -3.06
CA ASP A 50 10.56 -17.38 -2.54
C ASP A 50 9.87 -18.22 -1.46
N THR A 51 9.14 -17.55 -0.56
CA THR A 51 8.48 -18.20 0.58
C THR A 51 7.39 -19.17 0.13
N PHE A 52 6.62 -18.78 -0.88
CA PHE A 52 5.45 -19.52 -1.37
C PHE A 52 5.64 -20.05 -2.78
N ALA A 53 6.88 -20.27 -3.21
CA ALA A 53 7.24 -20.65 -4.58
C ALA A 53 6.41 -21.83 -5.12
N THR A 54 6.19 -22.86 -4.30
CA THR A 54 5.40 -24.04 -4.69
C THR A 54 3.93 -23.71 -4.91
N GLU A 55 3.31 -22.93 -4.02
CA GLU A 55 1.90 -22.53 -4.17
C GLU A 55 1.72 -21.59 -5.37
N ILE A 56 2.66 -20.66 -5.56
CA ILE A 56 2.66 -19.72 -6.68
C ILE A 56 2.78 -20.47 -8.01
N ALA A 57 3.69 -21.44 -8.11
CA ALA A 57 3.84 -22.27 -9.31
C ALA A 57 2.56 -23.05 -9.65
N ALA A 58 1.81 -23.50 -8.63
CA ALA A 58 0.53 -24.19 -8.82
C ALA A 58 -0.61 -23.26 -9.31
N ASN A 59 -0.50 -21.95 -9.07
CA ASN A 59 -1.49 -20.94 -9.47
C ASN A 59 -1.08 -20.15 -10.74
N GLY A 60 0.11 -20.43 -11.29
CA GLY A 60 0.63 -19.80 -12.51
C GLY A 60 1.51 -18.57 -12.24
N ASP A 61 1.01 -17.61 -11.47
CA ASP A 61 1.79 -16.45 -11.03
C ASP A 61 1.41 -15.97 -9.62
N ILE A 62 2.24 -15.07 -9.07
CA ILE A 62 2.06 -14.55 -7.71
C ILE A 62 0.74 -13.78 -7.53
N TYR A 63 0.25 -13.12 -8.58
CA TYR A 63 -0.98 -12.34 -8.52
C TYR A 63 -2.21 -13.24 -8.48
N ALA A 64 -2.22 -14.28 -9.32
CA ALA A 64 -3.25 -15.31 -9.34
C ALA A 64 -3.27 -16.09 -8.00
N TRP A 65 -2.11 -16.40 -7.44
CA TRP A 65 -2.00 -17.01 -6.11
C TRP A 65 -2.54 -16.11 -5.01
N LEU A 66 -2.13 -14.84 -4.93
CA LEU A 66 -2.65 -13.91 -3.92
C LEU A 66 -4.16 -13.74 -4.05
N HIS A 67 -4.67 -13.60 -5.27
CA HIS A 67 -6.10 -13.52 -5.53
C HIS A 67 -6.86 -14.77 -5.07
N SER A 68 -6.37 -15.97 -5.38
CA SER A 68 -7.04 -17.21 -4.96
C SER A 68 -7.06 -17.37 -3.43
N ARG A 69 -5.99 -16.96 -2.75
CA ARG A 69 -5.90 -16.90 -1.29
C ARG A 69 -6.91 -15.92 -0.69
N VAL A 70 -7.03 -14.72 -1.26
CA VAL A 70 -8.01 -13.70 -0.83
C VAL A 70 -9.45 -14.20 -1.02
N GLN A 71 -9.76 -14.80 -2.17
CA GLN A 71 -11.10 -15.36 -2.44
C GLN A 71 -11.48 -16.51 -1.49
N ALA A 72 -10.48 -17.25 -1.00
CA ALA A 72 -10.65 -18.29 0.01
C ALA A 72 -10.61 -17.76 1.46
N ALA A 73 -10.42 -16.45 1.68
CA ALA A 73 -10.15 -15.85 2.98
C ALA A 73 -8.97 -16.52 3.73
N ASP A 74 -7.97 -17.01 3.00
CA ASP A 74 -6.80 -17.69 3.54
C ASP A 74 -5.57 -16.79 3.55
N PHE A 75 -5.34 -16.14 4.69
CA PHE A 75 -4.16 -15.30 4.92
C PHE A 75 -3.06 -16.00 5.71
N SER A 76 -3.16 -17.32 5.89
CA SER A 76 -2.24 -18.09 6.72
C SER A 76 -0.78 -17.93 6.27
N GLY A 77 0.10 -17.68 7.24
CA GLY A 77 1.51 -17.52 6.98
C GLY A 77 1.92 -16.17 6.40
N LEU A 78 1.03 -15.34 5.83
CA LEU A 78 1.36 -13.98 5.36
C LEU A 78 1.71 -13.07 6.54
N ARG A 79 2.69 -12.18 6.33
CA ARG A 79 3.17 -11.24 7.38
C ARG A 79 3.24 -9.82 6.84
N ILE A 80 2.84 -8.85 7.66
CA ILE A 80 3.01 -7.43 7.32
C ILE A 80 4.50 -7.14 7.05
N GLY A 81 4.80 -6.57 5.89
CA GLY A 81 6.16 -6.38 5.39
C GLY A 81 6.66 -7.45 4.43
N ASP A 82 5.99 -8.60 4.30
CA ASP A 82 6.22 -9.53 3.18
C ASP A 82 6.09 -8.78 1.85
N TYR A 83 6.89 -9.15 0.86
CA TYR A 83 7.02 -8.33 -0.34
C TYR A 83 6.97 -9.10 -1.65
N MET A 84 6.60 -8.36 -2.70
CA MET A 84 6.77 -8.77 -4.09
C MET A 84 7.37 -7.63 -4.91
N ASP A 85 8.19 -7.98 -5.90
CA ASP A 85 8.79 -7.01 -6.82
C ASP A 85 7.96 -6.96 -8.11
N VAL A 86 7.37 -5.80 -8.40
CA VAL A 86 6.47 -5.59 -9.53
C VAL A 86 7.21 -4.84 -10.65
N PRO A 87 7.34 -5.43 -11.85
CA PRO A 87 7.88 -4.73 -13.01
C PRO A 87 6.86 -3.74 -13.54
N VAL A 88 7.21 -2.45 -13.56
CA VAL A 88 6.42 -1.37 -14.14
C VAL A 88 7.00 -1.03 -15.50
N ALA A 89 6.19 -1.16 -16.55
CA ALA A 89 6.61 -0.86 -17.92
C ALA A 89 6.78 0.64 -18.14
N ALA A 90 7.62 1.04 -19.09
CA ALA A 90 7.67 2.43 -19.52
C ALA A 90 6.37 2.82 -20.23
N GLY A 91 5.83 3.98 -19.85
CA GLY A 91 4.73 4.67 -20.53
C GLY A 91 5.10 6.13 -20.80
N SER A 92 4.14 6.92 -21.27
CA SER A 92 4.39 8.34 -21.61
C SER A 92 4.85 9.18 -20.42
N ASN A 93 4.35 8.89 -19.20
CA ASN A 93 4.69 9.61 -17.97
C ASN A 93 5.23 8.73 -16.84
N VAL A 94 5.59 7.49 -17.16
CA VAL A 94 6.10 6.50 -16.19
C VAL A 94 7.37 5.88 -16.77
N PRO A 95 8.52 5.93 -16.08
CA PRO A 95 9.72 5.25 -16.54
C PRO A 95 9.62 3.75 -16.23
N ALA A 96 10.31 2.93 -17.02
CA ALA A 96 10.49 1.52 -16.69
C ALA A 96 11.24 1.42 -15.35
N GLN A 97 10.67 0.66 -14.40
CA GLN A 97 11.22 0.50 -13.06
C GLN A 97 10.68 -0.78 -12.42
N THR A 98 11.40 -1.34 -11.47
CA THR A 98 10.88 -2.41 -10.62
C THR A 98 10.53 -1.80 -9.26
N VAL A 99 9.28 -1.95 -8.84
CA VAL A 99 8.79 -1.41 -7.57
C VAL A 99 8.54 -2.57 -6.62
N ARG A 100 9.22 -2.55 -5.47
CA ARG A 100 8.93 -3.46 -4.37
C ARG A 100 7.65 -3.02 -3.67
N TYR A 101 6.66 -3.89 -3.61
CA TYR A 101 5.42 -3.70 -2.87
C TYR A 101 5.43 -4.55 -1.61
N LEU A 102 5.07 -3.94 -0.48
CA LEU A 102 5.01 -4.57 0.83
C LEU A 102 3.57 -4.78 1.23
N LEU A 103 3.26 -5.96 1.79
CA LEU A 103 1.97 -6.24 2.41
C LEU A 103 1.81 -5.29 3.60
N ALA A 104 0.88 -4.35 3.47
CA ALA A 104 0.71 -3.25 4.40
C ALA A 104 -0.37 -3.51 5.45
N ALA A 105 -1.44 -4.20 5.03
CA ALA A 105 -2.56 -4.60 5.88
C ALA A 105 -3.30 -5.79 5.23
N VAL A 106 -3.95 -6.61 6.06
CA VAL A 106 -4.89 -7.65 5.66
C VAL A 106 -6.28 -7.16 6.02
N ASP A 107 -7.20 -7.14 5.07
CA ASP A 107 -8.60 -6.74 5.26
C ASP A 107 -8.83 -5.38 5.97
N PRO A 108 -8.06 -4.30 5.69
CA PRO A 108 -8.25 -3.01 6.36
C PRO A 108 -9.66 -2.43 6.18
N TYR A 109 -10.35 -2.79 5.09
CA TYR A 109 -11.67 -2.26 4.75
C TYR A 109 -12.74 -3.34 4.60
N TYR A 110 -12.50 -4.56 5.08
CA TYR A 110 -13.42 -5.69 4.88
C TYR A 110 -14.80 -5.41 5.48
N GLN A 111 -15.85 -5.60 4.69
CA GLN A 111 -17.25 -5.29 5.06
C GLN A 111 -17.51 -3.81 5.40
N CYS A 112 -16.58 -2.90 5.12
CA CYS A 112 -16.77 -1.47 5.24
C CYS A 112 -17.36 -0.87 3.94
N SER A 113 -17.53 0.45 3.94
CA SER A 113 -18.06 1.29 2.85
C SER A 113 -19.59 1.26 2.68
N ASP A 114 -20.13 2.08 1.77
CA ASP A 114 -21.55 2.07 1.39
C ASP A 114 -21.96 0.83 0.58
N ALA A 115 -20.97 0.11 0.05
CA ALA A 115 -21.10 -1.25 -0.45
C ALA A 115 -19.98 -2.08 0.17
N ALA A 116 -20.34 -3.20 0.80
CA ALA A 116 -19.40 -4.05 1.52
C ALA A 116 -18.22 -4.45 0.62
N MET A 117 -17.01 -4.06 1.02
CA MET A 117 -15.80 -4.48 0.31
C MET A 117 -15.50 -5.97 0.60
N PRO A 118 -15.08 -6.74 -0.42
CA PRO A 118 -14.70 -8.14 -0.26
C PRO A 118 -13.41 -8.25 0.57
N HIS A 119 -12.97 -9.47 0.85
CA HIS A 119 -11.63 -9.72 1.37
C HIS A 119 -10.57 -9.09 0.46
N HIS A 120 -9.48 -8.57 1.03
CA HIS A 120 -8.39 -7.95 0.27
C HIS A 120 -7.08 -7.83 1.04
N LEU A 121 -5.99 -7.70 0.28
CA LEU A 121 -4.66 -7.39 0.78
C LEU A 121 -4.23 -6.01 0.28
N ALA A 122 -3.83 -5.14 1.21
CA ALA A 122 -3.30 -3.82 0.86
C ALA A 122 -1.78 -3.89 0.64
N PHE A 123 -1.31 -3.40 -0.49
CA PHE A 123 0.10 -3.36 -0.83
C PHE A 123 0.58 -1.93 -1.05
N VAL A 124 1.69 -1.58 -0.42
CA VAL A 124 2.28 -0.24 -0.47
C VAL A 124 3.71 -0.32 -1.03
N PRO A 125 4.12 0.58 -1.94
CA PRO A 125 5.49 0.64 -2.42
C PRO A 125 6.47 0.80 -1.25
N ALA A 126 7.57 0.05 -1.23
CA ALA A 126 8.63 0.22 -0.25
C ALA A 126 9.27 1.61 -0.35
N ALA A 127 9.34 2.21 -1.55
CA ALA A 127 9.80 3.57 -1.74
C ALA A 127 8.87 4.34 -2.70
N PRO A 128 8.82 5.69 -2.63
CA PRO A 128 8.08 6.48 -3.61
C PRO A 128 8.59 6.22 -5.04
N VAL A 129 7.66 6.16 -5.99
CA VAL A 129 7.93 5.72 -7.37
C VAL A 129 8.40 6.88 -8.25
N LEU A 130 9.15 6.55 -9.31
CA LEU A 130 9.66 7.56 -10.24
C LEU A 130 8.59 7.97 -11.26
N VAL A 131 8.62 9.25 -11.65
CA VAL A 131 7.75 9.85 -12.67
C VAL A 131 8.62 10.30 -13.85
N SER A 132 8.09 10.25 -15.07
CA SER A 132 8.77 10.73 -16.27
C SER A 132 7.80 11.52 -17.17
N GLY A 133 8.27 11.95 -18.34
CA GLY A 133 7.41 12.61 -19.33
C GLY A 133 6.99 14.03 -18.94
N SER A 134 5.88 14.49 -19.50
CA SER A 134 5.41 15.86 -19.34
C SER A 134 4.77 16.14 -17.97
N LYS A 135 4.40 15.08 -17.23
CA LYS A 135 3.89 15.19 -15.86
C LYS A 135 5.00 15.20 -14.80
N ALA A 136 6.25 14.91 -15.18
CA ALA A 136 7.37 14.95 -14.26
C ALA A 136 7.84 16.38 -13.97
N THR A 137 8.19 16.62 -12.71
CA THR A 137 8.87 17.82 -12.24
C THR A 137 10.19 17.45 -11.57
N ASN A 138 11.16 18.38 -11.56
CA ASN A 138 12.48 18.19 -10.94
C ASN A 138 13.10 16.81 -11.23
N THR A 139 13.07 16.42 -12.51
CA THR A 139 13.56 15.12 -13.02
C THR A 139 12.62 13.94 -12.79
N SER A 140 12.13 13.69 -11.57
CA SER A 140 11.42 12.43 -11.24
C SER A 140 10.31 12.55 -10.19
N TYR A 141 9.76 13.74 -10.03
CA TYR A 141 8.71 14.07 -9.06
C TYR A 141 7.42 14.46 -9.79
N ILE A 142 6.36 14.75 -9.04
CA ILE A 142 5.10 15.22 -9.59
C ILE A 142 4.51 16.29 -8.68
N MET A 143 3.84 17.28 -9.26
CA MET A 143 2.99 18.19 -8.49
C MET A 143 1.69 17.47 -8.14
N TRP A 144 1.17 17.68 -6.92
CA TRP A 144 -0.14 17.14 -6.56
C TRP A 144 -1.25 17.70 -7.46
N ASN A 145 -1.15 19.01 -7.78
CA ASN A 145 -1.94 19.67 -8.80
C ASN A 145 -1.11 20.71 -9.57
N THR A 146 -1.47 21.00 -10.82
CA THR A 146 -0.73 21.94 -11.69
C THR A 146 -0.98 23.40 -11.34
N THR A 147 -1.96 23.66 -10.48
CA THR A 147 -2.23 24.98 -9.89
C THR A 147 -2.27 24.86 -8.37
N ALA A 148 -2.07 25.98 -7.65
CA ALA A 148 -2.02 26.00 -6.20
C ALA A 148 -3.42 25.88 -5.58
N THR A 149 -4.10 24.76 -5.87
CA THR A 149 -5.44 24.45 -5.38
C THR A 149 -5.52 23.02 -4.88
N ASN A 150 -6.22 22.87 -3.76
CA ASN A 150 -6.58 21.60 -3.14
C ASN A 150 -8.10 21.44 -3.03
N ASN A 151 -8.85 22.09 -3.91
CA ASN A 151 -10.30 22.01 -3.99
C ASN A 151 -10.70 21.06 -5.13
N GLY A 152 -11.87 20.44 -5.00
CA GLY A 152 -12.57 19.83 -6.11
C GLY A 152 -13.13 20.88 -7.08
N ASN A 153 -13.94 20.43 -8.01
CA ASN A 153 -14.66 21.24 -8.98
C ASN A 153 -16.16 20.87 -9.01
N ALA A 154 -16.91 21.53 -9.90
CA ALA A 154 -18.36 21.35 -9.99
C ALA A 154 -18.81 19.90 -10.26
N THR A 155 -17.96 19.12 -10.94
CA THR A 155 -18.25 17.73 -11.32
C THR A 155 -17.69 16.74 -10.31
N VAL A 156 -16.46 16.96 -9.85
CA VAL A 156 -15.74 16.09 -8.91
C VAL A 156 -15.39 16.92 -7.68
N LYS A 157 -16.17 16.75 -6.60
CA LYS A 157 -16.07 17.60 -5.40
C LYS A 157 -14.93 17.18 -4.47
N GLU A 158 -14.45 15.96 -4.64
CA GLU A 158 -13.33 15.36 -3.92
C GLU A 158 -12.01 15.89 -4.49
N PRO A 159 -11.23 16.67 -3.73
CA PRO A 159 -10.00 17.27 -4.26
C PRO A 159 -9.03 16.26 -4.86
N TYR A 160 -8.85 15.13 -4.17
CA TYR A 160 -7.92 14.10 -4.60
C TYR A 160 -8.34 13.51 -5.96
N LEU A 161 -9.62 13.20 -6.15
CA LEU A 161 -10.11 12.66 -7.42
C LEU A 161 -10.01 13.67 -8.57
N ALA A 162 -10.07 14.96 -8.26
CA ALA A 162 -9.85 16.04 -9.22
C ALA A 162 -8.37 16.39 -9.45
N SER A 163 -7.44 15.77 -8.71
CA SER A 163 -6.03 16.16 -8.69
C SER A 163 -5.23 15.69 -9.90
N HIS A 164 -4.13 16.38 -10.18
CA HIS A 164 -3.19 15.96 -11.22
C HIS A 164 -2.52 14.62 -10.87
N LEU A 165 -2.20 14.43 -9.58
CA LEU A 165 -1.63 13.20 -9.06
C LEU A 165 -2.54 12.00 -9.33
N HIS A 166 -3.81 12.07 -8.93
CA HIS A 166 -4.76 10.99 -9.16
C HIS A 166 -4.97 10.73 -10.66
N GLY A 167 -5.02 11.80 -11.46
CA GLY A 167 -5.04 11.69 -12.92
C GLY A 167 -3.82 10.95 -13.49
N TRP A 168 -2.62 11.10 -12.93
CA TRP A 168 -1.43 10.31 -13.30
C TRP A 168 -1.52 8.86 -12.81
N GLU A 169 -1.99 8.64 -11.58
CA GLU A 169 -2.12 7.30 -11.00
C GLU A 169 -3.05 6.42 -11.86
N ILE A 170 -4.21 6.93 -12.26
CA ILE A 170 -5.21 6.16 -13.01
C ILE A 170 -4.88 6.05 -14.51
N ASN A 171 -4.39 7.12 -15.13
CA ASN A 171 -4.24 7.16 -16.59
C ASN A 171 -2.84 6.79 -17.09
N ASP A 172 -1.82 6.84 -16.23
CA ASP A 172 -0.43 6.56 -16.60
C ASP A 172 0.14 5.39 -15.79
N TYR A 173 0.05 5.44 -14.46
CA TYR A 173 0.66 4.42 -13.59
C TYR A 173 -0.06 3.08 -13.63
N LEU A 174 -1.39 3.08 -13.46
CA LEU A 174 -2.19 1.87 -13.50
C LEU A 174 -2.00 1.10 -14.81
N PRO A 175 -2.06 1.68 -16.02
CA PRO A 175 -1.81 0.97 -17.27
C PRO A 175 -0.38 0.40 -17.40
N ALA A 176 0.60 0.99 -16.71
CA ALA A 176 1.99 0.54 -16.72
C ALA A 176 2.24 -0.70 -15.83
N LEU A 177 1.29 -1.06 -14.95
CA LEU A 177 1.35 -2.27 -14.15
C LEU A 177 1.11 -3.54 -15.01
N PRO A 178 1.67 -4.70 -14.62
CA PRO A 178 1.46 -5.96 -15.31
C PRO A 178 -0.02 -6.28 -15.48
N ALA A 179 -0.41 -6.75 -16.66
CA ALA A 179 -1.82 -7.07 -16.96
C ALA A 179 -2.40 -8.08 -15.96
N ALA A 180 -1.63 -9.11 -15.59
CA ALA A 180 -2.03 -10.10 -14.59
C ALA A 180 -2.36 -9.47 -13.23
N LEU A 181 -1.51 -8.53 -12.75
CA LEU A 181 -1.79 -7.77 -11.53
C LEU A 181 -3.07 -6.95 -11.67
N ARG A 182 -3.20 -6.15 -12.75
CA ARG A 182 -4.36 -5.27 -12.95
C ARG A 182 -5.71 -6.01 -12.95
N ASN A 183 -5.71 -7.28 -13.37
CA ASN A 183 -6.90 -8.12 -13.41
C ASN A 183 -7.38 -8.54 -12.01
N VAL A 184 -6.50 -8.59 -11.01
CA VAL A 184 -6.83 -8.97 -9.63
C VAL A 184 -6.92 -7.75 -8.68
N LEU A 185 -6.69 -6.54 -9.20
CA LEU A 185 -6.89 -5.32 -8.43
C LEU A 185 -8.37 -4.96 -8.33
N ILE A 186 -8.81 -4.59 -7.13
CA ILE A 186 -10.16 -4.06 -6.87
C ILE A 186 -10.12 -2.54 -6.71
N ASN A 187 -11.25 -1.87 -6.94
CA ASN A 187 -11.40 -0.45 -6.62
C ASN A 187 -11.45 -0.27 -5.10
N HIS A 188 -10.76 0.74 -4.58
CA HIS A 188 -10.97 1.17 -3.21
C HIS A 188 -12.15 2.14 -3.13
N ARG A 189 -13.30 1.64 -2.68
CA ARG A 189 -14.48 2.46 -2.32
C ARG A 189 -14.22 3.13 -0.98
N SER A 190 -14.17 4.46 -0.93
CA SER A 190 -13.88 5.22 0.30
C SER A 190 -14.82 6.42 0.48
N LEU A 191 -14.97 6.84 1.74
CA LEU A 191 -15.68 8.05 2.12
C LEU A 191 -14.73 9.24 2.05
N CYS A 192 -14.75 9.95 0.93
CA CYS A 192 -13.76 10.94 0.58
C CYS A 192 -14.16 12.34 1.04
N GLU A 193 -13.18 13.15 1.47
CA GLU A 193 -13.45 14.56 1.79
C GLU A 193 -13.87 15.34 0.54
N GLN A 194 -14.95 16.12 0.67
CA GLN A 194 -15.42 17.03 -0.37
C GLN A 194 -15.07 18.47 0.00
N ARG A 195 -14.48 19.18 -0.95
CA ARG A 195 -14.09 20.57 -0.78
C ARG A 195 -14.33 21.32 -2.07
N TYR A 196 -15.56 21.80 -2.22
CA TYR A 196 -15.97 22.59 -3.36
C TYR A 196 -17.04 23.61 -2.94
N GLY A 197 -16.98 24.81 -3.50
CA GLY A 197 -17.90 25.92 -3.25
C GLY A 197 -17.81 26.98 -4.34
N SER A 198 -18.57 28.08 -4.21
CA SER A 198 -18.55 29.21 -5.14
C SER A 198 -17.21 29.95 -5.18
N SER A 199 -16.40 29.79 -4.14
CA SER A 199 -15.02 30.26 -4.02
C SER A 199 -14.15 29.13 -3.44
N ALA A 200 -12.83 29.25 -3.58
CA ALA A 200 -11.90 28.30 -2.98
C ALA A 200 -12.09 28.24 -1.46
N LEU A 201 -12.27 27.03 -0.93
CA LEU A 201 -12.44 26.76 0.48
C LEU A 201 -11.11 26.37 1.13
N THR A 202 -10.94 26.73 2.40
CA THR A 202 -9.80 26.34 3.22
C THR A 202 -10.08 25.12 4.10
N GLU A 203 -11.35 24.75 4.22
CA GLU A 203 -11.83 23.57 4.95
C GLU A 203 -12.72 22.74 4.04
N ALA A 204 -12.77 21.42 4.28
CA ALA A 204 -13.76 20.56 3.64
C ALA A 204 -15.17 20.97 4.06
N SER A 205 -16.10 20.89 3.11
CA SER A 205 -17.52 21.24 3.30
C SER A 205 -18.42 20.00 3.43
N GLY A 206 -17.85 18.81 3.30
CA GLY A 206 -18.59 17.56 3.40
C GLY A 206 -17.73 16.34 3.09
N TRP A 207 -18.43 15.25 2.81
CA TRP A 207 -17.87 13.95 2.43
C TRP A 207 -18.81 13.25 1.43
N GLY A 208 -18.24 12.38 0.61
CA GLY A 208 -18.99 11.61 -0.36
C GLY A 208 -18.36 10.24 -0.61
N TRP A 209 -19.20 9.25 -0.83
CA TRP A 209 -18.74 7.93 -1.25
C TRP A 209 -18.24 7.98 -2.68
N ALA A 210 -16.98 7.60 -2.88
CA ALA A 210 -16.35 7.61 -4.19
C ALA A 210 -15.35 6.46 -4.33
N ASP A 211 -15.05 6.12 -5.58
CA ASP A 211 -14.01 5.14 -5.90
C ASP A 211 -12.69 5.89 -6.04
N LEU A 212 -11.72 5.57 -5.18
CA LEU A 212 -10.33 6.04 -5.32
C LEU A 212 -9.60 5.35 -6.49
N GLY A 213 -10.23 4.37 -7.14
CA GLY A 213 -9.65 3.58 -8.22
C GLY A 213 -8.86 2.36 -7.73
N LYS A 214 -8.22 1.67 -8.67
CA LYS A 214 -7.41 0.46 -8.43
C LYS A 214 -6.03 0.75 -7.84
N VAL A 215 -5.58 1.99 -7.97
CA VAL A 215 -4.35 2.51 -7.37
C VAL A 215 -4.66 3.87 -6.75
N TRP A 216 -4.11 4.17 -5.58
CA TRP A 216 -4.32 5.46 -4.92
C TRP A 216 -3.13 5.90 -4.06
N SER A 217 -3.08 7.18 -3.71
CA SER A 217 -2.17 7.74 -2.71
C SER A 217 -2.80 7.64 -1.32
N LEU A 218 -2.00 7.21 -0.35
CA LEU A 218 -2.46 7.00 1.03
C LEU A 218 -2.96 8.30 1.70
N SER A 219 -3.84 8.18 2.69
CA SER A 219 -4.25 9.28 3.57
C SER A 219 -3.35 9.44 4.79
N GLU A 220 -3.50 10.55 5.50
CA GLU A 220 -2.87 10.70 6.82
C GLU A 220 -3.34 9.63 7.81
N MET A 221 -4.58 9.15 7.73
CA MET A 221 -5.07 8.10 8.62
C MET A 221 -4.39 6.76 8.31
N GLU A 222 -4.26 6.39 7.04
CA GLU A 222 -3.55 5.16 6.64
C GLU A 222 -2.09 5.16 7.12
N VAL A 223 -1.44 6.33 7.17
CA VAL A 223 0.00 6.46 7.46
C VAL A 223 0.33 6.81 8.91
N TYR A 224 -0.41 7.73 9.51
CA TYR A 224 -0.16 8.26 10.85
C TYR A 224 -1.13 7.72 11.90
N GLY A 225 -2.26 7.15 11.46
CA GLY A 225 -3.35 6.75 12.35
C GLY A 225 -4.17 7.93 12.89
N CYS A 226 -3.97 9.13 12.36
CA CYS A 226 -4.73 10.32 12.69
C CYS A 226 -4.61 11.38 11.59
N ALA A 227 -5.54 12.33 11.56
CA ALA A 227 -5.39 13.55 10.77
C ALA A 227 -4.47 14.54 11.51
N VAL A 228 -3.30 14.83 10.93
CA VAL A 228 -2.33 15.77 11.53
C VAL A 228 -2.52 17.16 10.94
N TRP A 229 -2.56 17.25 9.61
CA TRP A 229 -2.77 18.51 8.87
C TRP A 229 -4.12 18.56 8.14
N GLY A 230 -4.80 17.42 7.98
CA GLY A 230 -6.04 17.30 7.23
C GLY A 230 -7.23 18.05 7.81
N SER A 231 -8.24 18.31 6.97
CA SER A 231 -9.52 18.93 7.35
C SER A 231 -10.18 18.21 8.53
N LYS A 232 -10.45 18.95 9.62
CA LYS A 232 -11.09 18.38 10.81
C LYS A 232 -12.45 17.75 10.46
N GLY A 233 -12.64 16.50 10.86
CA GLY A 233 -13.90 15.77 10.71
C GLY A 233 -14.16 15.13 9.34
N TYR A 234 -13.40 15.48 8.29
CA TYR A 234 -13.62 14.97 6.94
C TYR A 234 -12.41 14.23 6.35
N SER A 235 -11.18 14.63 6.68
CA SER A 235 -9.97 14.08 6.04
C SER A 235 -9.65 12.63 6.37
N VAL A 236 -10.27 12.09 7.43
CA VAL A 236 -10.16 10.69 7.85
C VAL A 236 -11.10 9.79 7.06
N GLY A 237 -12.33 10.27 6.79
CA GLY A 237 -13.36 9.46 6.14
C GLY A 237 -13.62 8.15 6.90
N MET A 238 -13.37 7.04 6.21
CA MET A 238 -13.49 5.67 6.75
C MET A 238 -12.14 4.97 6.92
N ASP A 239 -11.05 5.69 6.70
CA ASP A 239 -9.73 5.09 6.61
C ASP A 239 -9.28 4.54 7.97
N CYS A 240 -8.37 3.56 7.94
CA CYS A 240 -7.74 3.03 9.14
C CYS A 240 -6.22 2.99 8.98
N HIS A 241 -5.50 3.01 10.11
CA HIS A 241 -4.05 2.94 10.10
C HIS A 241 -3.54 1.60 9.55
N PHE A 242 -2.57 1.64 8.64
CA PHE A 242 -1.92 0.43 8.14
C PHE A 242 -0.81 -0.01 9.10
N PRO A 243 -0.83 -1.26 9.60
CA PRO A 243 0.19 -1.79 10.53
C PRO A 243 1.63 -1.78 10.02
N LEU A 244 1.84 -1.54 8.72
CA LEU A 244 3.15 -1.31 8.13
C LEU A 244 3.81 -0.03 8.67
N PHE A 245 3.04 1.02 8.95
CA PHE A 245 3.55 2.33 9.36
C PHE A 245 3.63 2.51 10.88
N ASP A 246 4.04 1.44 11.58
CA ASP A 246 4.20 1.35 13.04
C ASP A 246 5.29 2.26 13.64
N SER A 247 6.14 2.86 12.83
CA SER A 247 7.26 3.68 13.27
C SER A 247 7.60 4.78 12.26
N THR A 248 8.32 5.81 12.69
CA THR A 248 8.82 6.85 11.76
C THR A 248 9.76 6.25 10.70
N ALA A 249 10.55 5.24 11.06
CA ALA A 249 11.45 4.56 10.14
C ALA A 249 10.67 3.84 9.01
N SER A 250 9.53 3.22 9.34
CA SER A 250 8.70 2.55 8.34
C SER A 250 7.92 3.50 7.42
N ARG A 251 7.98 4.81 7.65
CA ARG A 251 7.47 5.83 6.70
C ARG A 251 8.52 6.25 5.68
N ILE A 252 9.81 6.23 6.09
CA ILE A 252 10.98 6.55 5.25
C ILE A 252 11.35 5.36 4.36
N MET A 253 11.33 4.14 4.92
CA MET A 253 11.60 2.88 4.20
C MET A 253 12.87 2.92 3.34
N GLY A 254 13.95 3.41 3.94
CA GLY A 254 15.30 3.41 3.34
C GLY A 254 15.57 4.53 2.34
N THR A 255 14.58 5.35 1.97
CA THR A 255 14.78 6.49 1.06
C THR A 255 14.19 7.77 1.65
N ARG A 256 15.05 8.76 1.92
CA ARG A 256 14.63 10.09 2.42
C ARG A 256 14.09 10.97 1.29
N VAL A 257 12.91 10.62 0.78
CA VAL A 257 12.21 11.38 -0.26
C VAL A 257 10.80 11.70 0.22
N THR A 258 10.42 12.97 0.13
CA THR A 258 9.05 13.41 0.44
C THR A 258 8.07 12.80 -0.55
N TRP A 259 6.92 12.35 -0.07
CA TRP A 259 5.86 11.77 -0.91
C TRP A 259 4.46 12.26 -0.55
N TRP A 260 3.62 12.40 -1.57
CA TRP A 260 2.28 12.96 -1.46
C TRP A 260 1.32 12.02 -0.73
N LEU A 261 0.41 12.62 0.06
CA LEU A 261 -0.80 11.97 0.55
C LEU A 261 -2.00 12.48 -0.25
N ARG A 262 -3.11 11.74 -0.22
CA ARG A 262 -4.37 12.23 -0.80
C ARG A 262 -5.08 13.28 0.06
N SER A 263 -4.81 13.31 1.36
CA SER A 263 -5.42 14.24 2.31
C SER A 263 -5.02 15.68 2.00
N VAL A 264 -5.98 16.61 2.02
CA VAL A 264 -5.70 18.04 1.83
C VAL A 264 -5.67 18.79 3.16
N MET A 265 -4.81 19.80 3.25
CA MET A 265 -4.59 20.54 4.49
C MET A 265 -5.84 21.35 4.88
N GLY A 266 -6.25 21.27 6.16
CA GLY A 266 -7.18 22.22 6.76
C GLY A 266 -6.55 23.61 6.92
N GLY A 267 -7.34 24.68 6.87
CA GLY A 267 -6.88 26.06 6.97
C GLY A 267 -6.16 26.61 5.74
N SER A 268 -6.04 25.84 4.65
CA SER A 268 -5.39 26.26 3.41
C SER A 268 -6.16 25.77 2.18
N ALA A 269 -6.33 26.64 1.19
CA ALA A 269 -6.95 26.31 -0.10
C ALA A 269 -5.94 25.81 -1.15
N SER A 270 -4.65 25.75 -0.80
CA SER A 270 -3.56 25.46 -1.74
C SER A 270 -2.57 24.39 -1.25
N SER A 271 -2.59 24.03 0.03
CA SER A 271 -1.62 23.10 0.61
C SER A 271 -2.17 21.67 0.74
N VAL A 272 -1.32 20.68 0.54
CA VAL A 272 -1.67 19.26 0.56
C VAL A 272 -0.75 18.53 1.53
N CYS A 273 -1.29 17.55 2.25
CA CYS A 273 -0.53 16.75 3.21
C CYS A 273 0.49 15.87 2.49
N ASN A 274 1.62 15.64 3.15
CA ASN A 274 2.67 14.77 2.66
C ASN A 274 3.43 14.15 3.83
N VAL A 275 4.16 13.10 3.52
CA VAL A 275 5.20 12.58 4.41
C VAL A 275 6.52 13.23 4.02
N TYR A 276 7.12 13.97 4.96
CA TYR A 276 8.42 14.58 4.73
C TYR A 276 9.52 13.52 4.60
N GLY A 277 10.62 13.85 3.94
CA GLY A 277 11.76 12.93 3.76
C GLY A 277 12.35 12.38 5.08
N ASP A 278 12.06 13.00 6.22
CA ASP A 278 12.45 12.53 7.56
C ASP A 278 11.35 11.72 8.27
N GLY A 279 10.23 11.41 7.60
CA GLY A 279 9.18 10.51 8.07
C GLY A 279 8.06 11.15 8.90
N TYR A 280 8.12 12.45 9.19
CA TYR A 280 7.08 13.17 9.93
C TYR A 280 5.99 13.76 8.99
N ALA A 281 4.84 14.11 9.57
CA ALA A 281 3.73 14.73 8.85
C ALA A 281 4.02 16.18 8.48
N SER A 282 3.88 16.50 7.21
CA SER A 282 4.09 17.84 6.69
C SER A 282 3.05 18.18 5.63
N HIS A 283 3.18 19.37 5.06
CA HIS A 283 2.29 19.89 4.04
C HIS A 283 3.09 20.79 3.10
N TYR A 284 2.67 20.83 1.84
CA TYR A 284 3.28 21.68 0.81
C TYR A 284 2.22 22.24 -0.11
N SER A 285 2.53 23.35 -0.80
CA SER A 285 1.71 23.81 -1.93
C SER A 285 1.45 22.64 -2.90
N ALA A 286 0.24 22.52 -3.42
CA ALA A 286 -0.14 21.51 -4.41
C ALA A 286 0.79 21.52 -5.65
N THR A 287 1.41 22.66 -5.95
CA THR A 287 2.37 22.86 -7.04
C THR A 287 3.82 22.56 -6.68
N ASN A 288 4.12 22.05 -5.47
CA ASN A 288 5.49 21.73 -5.11
C ASN A 288 6.02 20.62 -6.02
N GLY A 289 7.08 20.92 -6.76
CA GLY A 289 7.65 20.02 -7.76
C GLY A 289 8.68 19.01 -7.24
N SER A 290 8.89 18.91 -5.92
CA SER A 290 9.92 18.07 -5.29
C SER A 290 9.35 16.95 -4.42
N VAL A 291 8.19 16.41 -4.79
CA VAL A 291 7.48 15.38 -4.03
C VAL A 291 7.09 14.22 -4.96
N ARG A 292 7.31 12.97 -4.53
CA ARG A 292 7.04 11.78 -5.35
C ARG A 292 5.66 11.17 -5.05
N PRO A 293 5.05 10.48 -6.02
CA PRO A 293 3.88 9.66 -5.75
C PRO A 293 4.28 8.35 -5.06
N ARG A 294 3.35 7.76 -4.31
CA ARG A 294 3.52 6.44 -3.69
C ARG A 294 2.22 5.63 -3.84
N PRO A 295 1.85 5.27 -5.08
CA PRO A 295 0.58 4.63 -5.37
C PRO A 295 0.54 3.22 -4.75
N CYS A 296 -0.44 2.97 -3.91
CA CYS A 296 -0.73 1.67 -3.33
C CYS A 296 -1.92 1.02 -4.05
N PHE A 297 -2.15 -0.27 -3.81
CA PHE A 297 -3.27 -1.00 -4.41
C PHE A 297 -3.84 -2.07 -3.46
N LEU A 298 -5.05 -2.55 -3.78
CA LEU A 298 -5.69 -3.69 -3.14
C LEU A 298 -5.74 -4.87 -4.12
N ILE A 299 -5.28 -6.04 -3.69
CA ILE A 299 -5.60 -7.31 -4.36
C ILE A 299 -6.84 -7.87 -3.67
N GLY A 300 -7.89 -8.13 -4.44
CA GLY A 300 -9.19 -8.63 -3.98
C GLY A 300 -9.65 -9.81 -4.80
#